data_AF-A0A6C2CBR0-F1
#
_entry.id   AF-A0A6C2CBR0-F1
#
_cell.length_a   1.000
_cell.length_b   1.000
_cell.length_c   1.000
_cell.angle_alpha   90.00
_cell.angle_beta   90.00
_cell.angle_gamma   90.00
#
_symmetry.space_group_name_H-M   'P 1'
#
loop_
_entity.id
_entity.type
_entity.pdbx_description
1 polymer ?
#
loop_
_entity_poly.entity_id
_entity_poly.type
_entity_poly.pdbx_seq_one_letter_code
_entity_poly.pdbx_strand_id
1 'polypeptide(L)'
;MSLKIITNKSKVAGTIIALAFLLVLPSILYGQLPGFGGADSFFHISRYMDTAMQIKTGHYSFFQQFFTLNNSGKIVNALYGPLVAYFQGLLLNIVHFNGIIWWYLYLFQINLIGIGSMYWLQRENGVAKKKSLMLGILFVVAGNVTVTVVSGAYAFGYAFFPLIVSAAIRLLKNREQPIKFWELVLSITVLAQTHVLSLVLGLIVYALAFIVYIFSRKNIKAIFKTIKVLVVAALTVLVVNFNVYGAYIEVMHSNSKIISPFTPTQMYFNTVIDFGNISFASISGIVFIALLIAWAVRFAQWKESQLADKFALIVSLLFLLIAMGIININGIPGMTTFQFLTRFFLITFTFGLYSLGQYSEQNISKYGSVVLIVATIGGAAIYLQQTIPVGVDSTTTSKKLTNSIPPLDSDELTYQVYTRPMAFTDQSIYKHAKMPMGLADYLPNDSPFEEDYKSEVASSNAFNAYFSSEILQNNNFKGRNLERKVGNNSMIVSWTSNTGGVEQLPIIKYAHTELTLNGKKLPNNYSNLSYIGTVSVQSKKGVNTLKVSYKPSLWFVIGSWIQILGVLSIVLITGGYVIIRRFRV
;
A
#
# COMPACT_ATOMS: atom_id res chain seq x y z
N MET A 1 -21.66 0.54 -36.17
CA MET A 1 -21.50 -0.47 -35.08
C MET A 1 -20.53 -0.01 -33.97
N SER A 2 -19.55 0.86 -34.23
CA SER A 2 -18.56 1.37 -33.26
C SER A 2 -19.14 2.28 -32.15
N LEU A 3 -20.08 3.17 -32.46
CA LEU A 3 -20.70 4.09 -31.48
C LEU A 3 -21.49 3.37 -30.37
N LYS A 4 -22.20 2.29 -30.69
CA LYS A 4 -22.99 1.51 -29.71
C LYS A 4 -22.12 0.77 -28.69
N ILE A 5 -20.92 0.37 -29.09
CA ILE A 5 -19.93 -0.29 -28.22
C ILE A 5 -19.25 0.74 -27.31
N ILE A 6 -18.91 1.92 -27.84
CA ILE A 6 -18.32 3.02 -27.06
C ILE A 6 -19.33 3.53 -26.02
N THR A 7 -20.59 3.74 -26.40
CA THR A 7 -21.67 4.18 -25.49
C THR A 7 -22.01 3.17 -24.40
N ASN A 8 -21.88 1.85 -24.64
CA ASN A 8 -22.12 0.86 -23.59
C ASN A 8 -20.95 0.79 -22.58
N LYS A 9 -19.71 0.94 -23.05
CA LYS A 9 -18.53 1.00 -22.18
C LYS A 9 -18.50 2.27 -21.32
N SER A 10 -18.86 3.43 -21.87
CA SER A 10 -18.96 4.67 -21.10
C SER A 10 -20.05 4.61 -20.02
N LYS A 11 -21.19 3.97 -20.31
CA LYS A 11 -22.24 3.73 -19.31
C LYS A 11 -21.76 2.86 -18.14
N VAL A 12 -20.99 1.79 -18.40
CA VAL A 12 -20.42 0.95 -17.32
C VAL A 12 -19.49 1.79 -16.43
N ALA A 13 -18.57 2.52 -17.04
CA ALA A 13 -17.61 3.35 -16.29
C ALA A 13 -18.33 4.39 -15.43
N GLY A 14 -19.34 5.07 -15.98
CA GLY A 14 -20.19 5.98 -15.23
C GLY A 14 -20.92 5.31 -14.07
N THR A 15 -21.43 4.08 -14.24
CA THR A 15 -22.05 3.32 -13.13
C THR A 15 -21.04 3.00 -12.03
N ILE A 16 -19.83 2.57 -12.37
CA ILE A 16 -18.79 2.27 -11.36
C ILE A 16 -18.41 3.53 -10.59
N ILE A 17 -18.23 4.66 -11.29
CA ILE A 17 -17.95 5.97 -10.66
C ILE A 17 -19.07 6.36 -9.69
N ALA A 18 -20.33 6.24 -10.12
CA ALA A 18 -21.47 6.56 -9.27
C ALA A 18 -21.53 5.66 -8.03
N LEU A 19 -21.33 4.35 -8.18
CA LEU A 19 -21.31 3.40 -7.05
C LEU A 19 -20.15 3.69 -6.09
N ALA A 20 -18.96 3.99 -6.59
CA ALA A 20 -17.81 4.34 -5.77
C ALA A 20 -18.07 5.60 -4.94
N PHE A 21 -18.71 6.61 -5.54
CA PHE A 21 -19.11 7.83 -4.85
C PHE A 21 -20.22 7.58 -3.81
N LEU A 22 -21.25 6.79 -4.14
CA LEU A 22 -22.33 6.44 -3.23
C LEU A 22 -21.83 5.76 -1.94
N LEU A 23 -20.76 4.97 -2.02
CA LEU A 23 -20.15 4.34 -0.85
C LEU A 23 -19.37 5.34 0.04
N VAL A 24 -18.90 6.45 -0.50
CA VAL A 24 -18.21 7.51 0.27
C VAL A 24 -19.20 8.55 0.81
N LEU A 25 -20.36 8.68 0.16
CA LEU A 25 -21.34 9.73 0.45
C LEU A 25 -21.77 9.81 1.92
N PRO A 26 -22.06 8.72 2.65
CA PRO A 26 -22.39 8.82 4.08
C PRO A 26 -21.26 9.45 4.89
N SER A 27 -20.01 9.08 4.62
CA SER A 27 -18.86 9.66 5.31
C SER A 27 -18.74 11.15 5.06
N ILE A 28 -19.09 11.63 3.86
CA ILE A 28 -19.15 13.06 3.53
C ILE A 28 -20.30 13.74 4.28
N LEU A 29 -21.52 13.17 4.21
CA LEU A 29 -22.73 13.77 4.80
C LEU A 29 -22.65 13.88 6.32
N TYR A 30 -22.03 12.90 6.98
CA TYR A 30 -21.86 12.87 8.44
C TYR A 30 -20.51 13.40 8.92
N GLY A 31 -19.66 13.91 8.02
CA GLY A 31 -18.33 14.44 8.35
C GLY A 31 -17.39 13.39 8.97
N GLN A 32 -17.63 12.10 8.72
CA GLN A 32 -16.79 11.02 9.25
C GLN A 32 -15.55 10.80 8.39
N LEU A 33 -14.45 10.39 9.02
CA LEU A 33 -13.22 9.97 8.34
C LEU A 33 -12.88 8.52 8.71
N PRO A 34 -13.58 7.51 8.15
CA PRO A 34 -13.30 6.12 8.45
C PRO A 34 -11.83 5.78 8.17
N GLY A 35 -11.14 5.22 9.17
CA GLY A 35 -9.72 4.83 9.10
C GLY A 35 -8.71 5.96 9.14
N PHE A 36 -9.17 7.18 9.32
CA PHE A 36 -8.31 8.29 9.67
C PHE A 36 -8.03 8.29 11.17
N GLY A 37 -6.81 8.65 11.59
CA GLY A 37 -6.48 8.87 12.99
C GLY A 37 -5.41 7.97 13.60
N GLY A 38 -5.14 6.81 12.99
CA GLY A 38 -4.08 5.89 13.43
C GLY A 38 -2.68 6.30 12.94
N ALA A 39 -1.62 5.74 13.58
CA ALA A 39 -0.23 6.03 13.25
C ALA A 39 0.10 5.79 11.76
N ASP A 40 -0.40 4.70 11.17
CA ASP A 40 -0.24 4.38 9.74
C ASP A 40 -0.83 5.46 8.83
N SER A 41 -2.05 5.93 9.12
CA SER A 41 -2.72 6.94 8.29
C SER A 41 -1.97 8.26 8.28
N PHE A 42 -1.44 8.69 9.44
CA PHE A 42 -0.58 9.88 9.52
C PHE A 42 0.76 9.71 8.82
N PHE A 43 1.37 8.53 8.92
CA PHE A 43 2.60 8.21 8.21
C PHE A 43 2.41 8.32 6.70
N HIS A 44 1.35 7.72 6.16
CA HIS A 44 1.07 7.75 4.72
C HIS A 44 0.70 9.15 4.21
N ILE A 45 -0.03 9.94 4.98
CA ILE A 45 -0.31 11.32 4.60
C ILE A 45 0.98 12.16 4.63
N SER A 46 1.82 12.00 5.65
CA SER A 46 3.08 12.75 5.78
C SER A 46 3.95 12.58 4.54
N ARG A 47 4.06 11.35 4.02
CA ARG A 47 4.84 11.08 2.81
C ARG A 47 4.22 11.66 1.53
N TYR A 48 2.89 11.74 1.43
CA TYR A 48 2.20 12.39 0.30
C TYR A 48 2.31 13.91 0.36
N MET A 49 2.26 14.47 1.57
CA MET A 49 2.49 15.90 1.80
C MET A 49 3.91 16.32 1.48
N ASP A 50 4.91 15.47 1.72
CA ASP A 50 6.28 15.74 1.27
C ASP A 50 6.31 15.94 -0.25
N THR A 51 5.75 14.99 -1.01
CA THR A 51 5.65 15.14 -2.47
C THR A 51 4.80 16.32 -2.90
N ALA A 52 3.74 16.65 -2.16
CA ALA A 52 2.93 17.84 -2.44
C ALA A 52 3.74 19.13 -2.30
N MET A 53 4.57 19.23 -1.26
CA MET A 53 5.47 20.36 -1.04
C MET A 53 6.59 20.41 -2.06
N GLN A 54 7.15 19.27 -2.48
CA GLN A 54 8.12 19.21 -3.58
C GLN A 54 7.51 19.76 -4.88
N ILE A 55 6.29 19.34 -5.23
CA ILE A 55 5.55 19.86 -6.40
C ILE A 55 5.29 21.36 -6.27
N LYS A 56 4.81 21.82 -5.10
CA LYS A 56 4.45 23.22 -4.84
C LYS A 56 5.66 24.17 -4.91
N THR A 57 6.81 23.73 -4.39
CA THR A 57 8.02 24.55 -4.30
C THR A 57 8.95 24.41 -5.50
N GLY A 58 8.79 23.34 -6.30
CA GLY A 58 9.72 22.98 -7.36
C GLY A 58 11.05 22.40 -6.86
N HIS A 59 11.17 22.13 -5.55
CA HIS A 59 12.38 21.56 -4.96
C HIS A 59 12.21 20.05 -4.75
N TYR A 60 12.70 19.26 -5.71
CA TYR A 60 12.55 17.82 -5.70
C TYR A 60 13.66 17.10 -4.92
N SER A 61 13.28 16.03 -4.23
CA SER A 61 14.17 15.08 -3.57
C SER A 61 13.53 13.69 -3.63
N PHE A 62 14.12 12.80 -4.45
CA PHE A 62 13.60 11.45 -4.66
C PHE A 62 13.76 10.56 -3.43
N PHE A 63 14.94 10.60 -2.78
CA PHE A 63 15.26 9.74 -1.64
C PHE A 63 14.82 10.35 -0.31
N GLN A 64 15.38 11.51 0.05
CA GLN A 64 15.21 12.10 1.38
C GLN A 64 14.01 13.04 1.44
N GLN A 65 13.15 12.85 2.43
CA GLN A 65 12.02 13.73 2.69
C GLN A 65 12.48 14.94 3.50
N PHE A 66 12.36 16.12 2.89
CA PHE A 66 12.84 17.37 3.46
C PHE A 66 11.72 18.31 3.91
N PHE A 67 10.46 18.04 3.59
CA PHE A 67 9.34 18.92 3.93
C PHE A 67 8.47 18.39 5.06
N THR A 68 8.41 17.08 5.26
CA THR A 68 7.64 16.43 6.34
C THR A 68 8.53 15.52 7.18
N LEU A 69 7.92 14.75 8.11
CA LEU A 69 8.64 13.89 9.06
C LEU A 69 9.76 14.65 9.80
N ASN A 70 9.41 15.84 10.30
CA ASN A 70 10.29 16.77 11.02
C ASN A 70 11.49 17.28 10.20
N ASN A 71 11.39 17.23 8.87
CA ASN A 71 12.45 17.62 7.96
C ASN A 71 13.76 16.87 8.30
N SER A 72 13.64 15.58 8.65
CA SER A 72 14.76 14.78 9.15
C SER A 72 15.63 14.19 8.04
N GLY A 73 15.22 14.31 6.78
CA GLY A 73 15.90 13.66 5.66
C GLY A 73 15.66 12.14 5.61
N LYS A 74 14.63 11.65 6.30
CA LYS A 74 14.23 10.23 6.29
C LYS A 74 13.88 9.76 4.87
N ILE A 75 14.28 8.55 4.50
CA ILE A 75 13.91 7.93 3.23
C ILE A 75 12.65 7.09 3.42
N VAL A 76 11.56 7.49 2.77
CA VAL A 76 10.28 6.75 2.80
C VAL A 76 9.71 6.57 1.41
N ASN A 77 9.51 7.65 0.65
CA ASN A 77 8.83 7.58 -0.65
C ASN A 77 9.53 6.69 -1.67
N ALA A 78 10.86 6.66 -1.63
CA ALA A 78 11.68 5.78 -2.46
C ALA A 78 11.41 4.28 -2.19
N LEU A 79 10.95 3.92 -0.98
CA LEU A 79 10.75 2.53 -0.54
C LEU A 79 9.29 2.09 -0.51
N TYR A 80 8.35 3.03 -0.64
CA TYR A 80 6.91 2.78 -0.55
C TYR A 80 6.15 3.15 -1.84
N GLY A 81 6.79 3.08 -3.01
CA GLY A 81 6.17 3.40 -4.28
C GLY A 81 6.12 4.91 -4.55
N PRO A 82 7.12 5.47 -5.24
CA PRO A 82 7.22 6.93 -5.41
C PRO A 82 6.16 7.49 -6.35
N LEU A 83 5.76 6.79 -7.42
CA LEU A 83 4.78 7.34 -8.38
C LEU A 83 3.42 7.57 -7.74
N VAL A 84 2.95 6.62 -6.91
CA VAL A 84 1.70 6.78 -6.17
C VAL A 84 1.80 7.93 -5.19
N ALA A 85 2.96 8.11 -4.53
CA ALA A 85 3.16 9.24 -3.63
C ALA A 85 3.05 10.58 -4.36
N TYR A 86 3.74 10.76 -5.49
CA TYR A 86 3.63 11.97 -6.29
C TYR A 86 2.23 12.21 -6.84
N PHE A 87 1.52 11.16 -7.25
CA PHE A 87 0.12 11.26 -7.66
C PHE A 87 -0.77 11.76 -6.52
N GLN A 88 -0.64 11.19 -5.32
CA GLN A 88 -1.39 11.63 -4.15
C GLN A 88 -0.99 13.05 -3.70
N GLY A 89 0.29 13.41 -3.80
CA GLY A 89 0.79 14.76 -3.55
C GLY A 89 0.26 15.80 -4.54
N LEU A 90 0.07 15.43 -5.81
CA LEU A 90 -0.59 16.27 -6.81
C LEU A 90 -2.07 16.49 -6.44
N LEU A 91 -2.78 15.43 -6.05
CA LEU A 91 -4.17 15.54 -5.61
C LEU A 91 -4.31 16.43 -4.37
N LEU A 92 -3.40 16.31 -3.40
CA LEU A 92 -3.33 17.21 -2.24
C LEU A 92 -3.18 18.67 -2.64
N ASN A 93 -2.32 18.97 -3.62
CA ASN A 93 -2.17 20.33 -4.14
C ASN A 93 -3.45 20.83 -4.82
N ILE A 94 -4.11 19.99 -5.63
CA ILE A 94 -5.36 20.33 -6.33
C ILE A 94 -6.47 20.69 -5.34
N VAL A 95 -6.56 19.99 -4.20
CA VAL A 95 -7.52 20.31 -3.14
C VAL A 95 -6.98 21.33 -2.12
N HIS A 96 -5.94 22.08 -2.49
CA HIS A 96 -5.34 23.13 -1.69
C HIS A 96 -4.95 22.69 -0.27
N PHE A 97 -4.39 21.49 -0.12
CA PHE A 97 -4.03 20.91 1.18
C PHE A 97 -5.23 20.77 2.13
N ASN A 98 -6.45 20.61 1.62
CA ASN A 98 -7.59 20.18 2.41
C ASN A 98 -7.52 18.65 2.64
N GLY A 99 -7.04 18.24 3.82
CA GLY A 99 -6.86 16.84 4.14
C GLY A 99 -8.16 16.03 4.25
N ILE A 100 -9.28 16.67 4.60
CA ILE A 100 -10.60 16.04 4.67
C ILE A 100 -11.10 15.69 3.27
N ILE A 101 -11.09 16.66 2.36
CA ILE A 101 -11.46 16.43 0.95
C ILE A 101 -10.53 15.39 0.34
N TRP A 102 -9.23 15.49 0.60
CA TRP A 102 -8.27 14.50 0.13
C TRP A 102 -8.58 13.09 0.64
N TRP A 103 -8.96 12.92 1.92
CA TRP A 103 -9.34 11.62 2.47
C TRP A 103 -10.57 11.02 1.78
N TYR A 104 -11.60 11.84 1.50
CA TYR A 104 -12.75 11.39 0.72
C TYR A 104 -12.37 10.99 -0.71
N LEU A 105 -11.49 11.75 -1.36
CA LEU A 105 -10.94 11.38 -2.66
C LEU A 105 -10.13 10.08 -2.60
N TYR A 106 -9.41 9.84 -1.50
CA TYR A 106 -8.64 8.63 -1.27
C TYR A 106 -9.56 7.40 -1.14
N LEU A 107 -10.60 7.49 -0.32
CA LEU A 107 -11.63 6.44 -0.19
C LEU A 107 -12.36 6.19 -1.51
N PHE A 108 -12.70 7.26 -2.24
CA PHE A 108 -13.34 7.17 -3.54
C PHE A 108 -12.46 6.42 -4.55
N GLN A 109 -11.15 6.69 -4.60
CA GLN A 109 -10.21 5.99 -5.47
C GLN A 109 -10.16 4.49 -5.16
N ILE A 110 -10.05 4.11 -3.88
CA ILE A 110 -10.03 2.70 -3.47
C ILE A 110 -11.32 1.99 -3.92
N ASN A 111 -12.48 2.62 -3.69
CA ASN A 111 -13.77 2.06 -4.10
C ASN A 111 -13.87 1.92 -5.62
N LEU A 112 -13.46 2.96 -6.36
CA LEU A 112 -13.47 2.98 -7.82
C LEU A 112 -12.60 1.87 -8.40
N ILE A 113 -11.37 1.75 -7.90
CA ILE A 113 -10.40 0.75 -8.35
C ILE A 113 -10.87 -0.65 -7.97
N GLY A 114 -11.33 -0.87 -6.73
CA GLY A 114 -11.75 -2.18 -6.24
C GLY A 114 -13.00 -2.71 -6.95
N ILE A 115 -14.02 -1.86 -7.14
CA ILE A 115 -15.20 -2.24 -7.94
C ILE A 115 -14.77 -2.53 -9.39
N GLY A 116 -13.94 -1.67 -9.97
CA GLY A 116 -13.49 -1.79 -11.35
C GLY A 116 -12.65 -3.03 -11.64
N SER A 117 -11.69 -3.36 -10.77
CA SER A 117 -10.79 -4.50 -10.92
C SER A 117 -11.52 -5.82 -10.73
N MET A 118 -12.40 -5.92 -9.72
CA MET A 118 -13.24 -7.10 -9.52
C MET A 118 -14.26 -7.25 -10.65
N TYR A 119 -14.88 -6.15 -11.09
CA TYR A 119 -15.75 -6.17 -12.27
C TYR A 119 -15.01 -6.73 -13.49
N TRP A 120 -13.78 -6.28 -13.73
CA TRP A 120 -12.93 -6.77 -14.82
C TRP A 120 -12.67 -8.28 -14.70
N LEU A 121 -12.23 -8.75 -13.53
CA LEU A 121 -12.01 -10.17 -13.24
C LEU A 121 -13.23 -11.02 -13.59
N GLN A 122 -14.42 -10.59 -13.17
CA GLN A 122 -15.66 -11.32 -13.40
C GLN A 122 -16.09 -11.30 -14.87
N ARG A 123 -15.99 -10.15 -15.53
CA ARG A 123 -16.36 -9.98 -16.95
C ARG A 123 -15.49 -10.79 -17.90
N GLU A 124 -14.18 -10.79 -17.66
CA GLU A 124 -13.24 -11.61 -18.45
C GLU A 124 -13.48 -13.11 -18.27
N ASN A 125 -14.24 -13.50 -17.23
CA ASN A 125 -14.61 -14.87 -16.94
C ASN A 125 -16.09 -15.20 -17.19
N GLY A 126 -16.79 -14.37 -17.97
CA GLY A 126 -18.12 -14.68 -18.49
C GLY A 126 -19.30 -14.26 -17.60
N VAL A 127 -19.05 -13.67 -16.43
CA VAL A 127 -20.11 -13.22 -15.52
C VAL A 127 -20.84 -12.00 -16.05
N ALA A 128 -22.17 -11.99 -16.03
CA ALA A 128 -23.03 -10.92 -16.54
C ALA A 128 -22.74 -9.57 -15.89
N LYS A 129 -22.85 -8.48 -16.66
CA LYS A 129 -22.51 -7.11 -16.24
C LYS A 129 -23.11 -6.72 -14.88
N LYS A 130 -24.39 -7.02 -14.63
CA LYS A 130 -25.05 -6.70 -13.36
C LYS A 130 -24.41 -7.45 -12.18
N LYS A 131 -24.22 -8.76 -12.32
CA LYS A 131 -23.60 -9.61 -11.29
C LYS A 131 -22.14 -9.23 -11.04
N SER A 132 -21.38 -8.89 -12.09
CA SER A 132 -20.02 -8.38 -11.94
C SER A 132 -19.94 -7.06 -11.16
N LEU A 133 -20.91 -6.15 -11.33
CA LEU A 133 -20.97 -4.91 -10.54
C LEU A 133 -21.26 -5.22 -9.08
N MET A 134 -22.19 -6.14 -8.80
CA MET A 134 -22.52 -6.58 -7.45
C MET A 134 -21.32 -7.22 -6.74
N LEU A 135 -20.57 -8.07 -7.44
CA LEU A 135 -19.33 -8.67 -6.93
C LEU A 135 -18.25 -7.61 -6.67
N GLY A 136 -18.20 -6.56 -7.48
CA GLY A 136 -17.33 -5.41 -7.22
C GLY A 136 -17.72 -4.64 -5.96
N ILE A 137 -19.02 -4.42 -5.73
CA ILE A 137 -19.53 -3.81 -4.48
C ILE A 137 -19.17 -4.70 -3.30
N LEU A 138 -19.43 -6.01 -3.37
CA LEU A 138 -19.07 -6.95 -2.32
C LEU A 138 -17.58 -6.94 -2.01
N PHE A 139 -16.74 -6.90 -3.04
CA PHE A 139 -15.30 -6.85 -2.87
C PHE A 139 -14.87 -5.62 -2.06
N VAL A 140 -15.42 -4.46 -2.39
CA VAL A 140 -15.10 -3.22 -1.70
C VAL A 140 -15.76 -3.16 -0.33
N VAL A 141 -17.01 -3.59 -0.16
CA VAL A 141 -17.72 -3.48 1.13
C VAL A 141 -17.17 -4.46 2.17
N ALA A 142 -17.00 -5.74 1.83
CA ALA A 142 -16.41 -6.70 2.76
C ALA A 142 -14.88 -6.57 2.84
N GLY A 143 -14.21 -6.06 1.80
CA GLY A 143 -12.77 -5.75 1.84
C GLY A 143 -12.43 -4.46 2.60
N ASN A 144 -13.23 -3.41 2.48
CA ASN A 144 -13.01 -2.10 3.13
C ASN A 144 -13.12 -2.18 4.64
N VAL A 145 -14.09 -2.95 5.12
CA VAL A 145 -14.32 -3.16 6.56
C VAL A 145 -13.18 -3.98 7.16
N THR A 146 -12.51 -4.80 6.35
CA THR A 146 -11.51 -5.75 6.81
C THR A 146 -10.10 -5.16 6.88
N VAL A 147 -9.76 -4.14 6.08
CA VAL A 147 -8.35 -3.66 5.96
C VAL A 147 -8.19 -2.15 5.86
N THR A 148 -9.12 -1.40 5.27
CA THR A 148 -8.85 0.00 4.87
C THR A 148 -9.29 1.03 5.90
N VAL A 149 -10.24 0.67 6.77
CA VAL A 149 -10.74 1.55 7.84
C VAL A 149 -9.87 1.47 9.11
N VAL A 150 -8.77 0.70 9.10
CA VAL A 150 -7.83 0.65 10.24
C VAL A 150 -6.36 0.91 9.83
N SER A 151 -5.99 0.77 8.55
CA SER A 151 -4.58 0.90 8.12
C SER A 151 -4.44 1.36 6.66
N GLY A 152 -4.35 2.67 6.43
CA GLY A 152 -4.65 3.34 5.16
C GLY A 152 -3.95 2.87 3.87
N ALA A 153 -2.68 2.42 3.86
CA ALA A 153 -1.98 2.15 2.58
C ALA A 153 -2.16 0.76 1.97
N TYR A 154 -2.46 -0.26 2.79
CA TYR A 154 -2.69 -1.63 2.27
C TYR A 154 -3.86 -1.64 1.26
N ALA A 155 -4.82 -0.74 1.46
CA ALA A 155 -6.02 -0.55 0.66
C ALA A 155 -5.78 -0.45 -0.85
N PHE A 156 -4.80 0.35 -1.28
CA PHE A 156 -4.53 0.57 -2.71
C PHE A 156 -4.03 -0.70 -3.38
N GLY A 157 -3.06 -1.40 -2.77
CA GLY A 157 -2.56 -2.67 -3.31
C GLY A 157 -3.66 -3.73 -3.39
N TYR A 158 -4.54 -3.77 -2.41
CA TYR A 158 -5.66 -4.72 -2.36
C TYR A 158 -6.68 -4.43 -3.45
N ALA A 159 -7.01 -3.15 -3.68
CA ALA A 159 -7.96 -2.75 -4.71
C ALA A 159 -7.54 -3.20 -6.12
N PHE A 160 -6.24 -3.28 -6.42
CA PHE A 160 -5.73 -3.78 -7.72
C PHE A 160 -5.54 -5.29 -7.79
N PHE A 161 -5.60 -6.01 -6.65
CA PHE A 161 -5.34 -7.45 -6.58
C PHE A 161 -6.21 -8.32 -7.52
N PRO A 162 -7.50 -8.01 -7.79
CA PRO A 162 -8.29 -8.78 -8.74
C PRO A 162 -7.72 -8.81 -10.17
N LEU A 163 -6.90 -7.82 -10.56
CA LEU A 163 -6.28 -7.80 -11.89
C LEU A 163 -5.24 -8.92 -12.08
N ILE A 164 -4.36 -9.13 -11.09
CA ILE A 164 -3.37 -10.23 -11.16
C ILE A 164 -4.06 -11.59 -11.05
N VAL A 165 -5.15 -11.69 -10.27
CA VAL A 165 -6.00 -12.89 -10.24
C VAL A 165 -6.65 -13.15 -11.60
N SER A 166 -7.07 -12.10 -12.32
CA SER A 166 -7.61 -12.24 -13.68
C SER A 166 -6.57 -12.82 -14.64
N ALA A 167 -5.33 -12.34 -14.58
CA ALA A 167 -4.22 -12.89 -15.35
C ALA A 167 -3.92 -14.36 -14.98
N ALA A 168 -3.93 -14.71 -13.69
CA ALA A 168 -3.72 -16.07 -13.20
C ALA A 168 -4.83 -17.05 -13.65
N ILE A 169 -6.10 -16.62 -13.59
CA ILE A 169 -7.24 -17.42 -14.06
C ILE A 169 -7.17 -17.60 -15.58
N ARG A 170 -6.82 -16.55 -16.34
CA ARG A 170 -6.68 -16.64 -17.80
C ARG A 170 -5.63 -17.68 -18.20
N LEU A 171 -4.49 -17.70 -17.51
CA LEU A 171 -3.42 -18.66 -17.75
C LEU A 171 -3.94 -20.11 -17.76
N LEU A 172 -4.87 -20.42 -16.86
CA LEU A 172 -5.49 -21.74 -16.74
C LEU A 172 -6.67 -21.97 -17.70
N LYS A 173 -7.45 -20.92 -17.99
CA LYS A 173 -8.69 -21.01 -18.79
C LYS A 173 -8.45 -20.92 -20.30
N ASN A 174 -7.64 -19.97 -20.75
CA ASN A 174 -7.42 -19.71 -22.18
C ASN A 174 -6.20 -20.49 -22.69
N ARG A 175 -6.44 -21.44 -23.61
CA ARG A 175 -5.38 -22.30 -24.15
C ARG A 175 -4.57 -21.64 -25.26
N GLU A 176 -5.20 -20.78 -26.06
CA GLU A 176 -4.59 -20.16 -27.24
C GLU A 176 -3.75 -18.94 -26.85
N GLN A 177 -4.26 -18.14 -25.93
CA GLN A 177 -3.62 -16.94 -25.40
C GLN A 177 -3.61 -16.99 -23.86
N PRO A 178 -2.76 -17.85 -23.27
CA PRO A 178 -2.68 -18.00 -21.81
C PRO A 178 -2.19 -16.72 -21.12
N ILE A 179 -1.37 -15.91 -21.80
CA ILE A 179 -0.88 -14.63 -21.28
C ILE A 179 -1.36 -13.51 -22.20
N LYS A 180 -2.18 -12.60 -21.66
CA LYS A 180 -2.38 -11.26 -22.23
C LYS A 180 -1.28 -10.35 -21.69
N PHE A 181 -0.32 -10.01 -22.55
CA PHE A 181 0.89 -9.29 -22.18
C PHE A 181 0.61 -8.05 -21.31
N TRP A 182 -0.22 -7.11 -21.80
CA TRP A 182 -0.50 -5.87 -21.07
C TRP A 182 -1.33 -6.07 -19.80
N GLU A 183 -2.19 -7.08 -19.75
CA GLU A 183 -2.92 -7.40 -18.52
C GLU A 183 -1.96 -7.81 -17.42
N LEU A 184 -0.99 -8.68 -17.72
CA LEU A 184 0.02 -9.12 -16.76
C LEU A 184 0.96 -7.98 -16.35
N VAL A 185 1.54 -7.28 -17.33
CA VAL A 185 2.52 -6.20 -17.09
C VAL A 185 1.90 -5.08 -16.26
N LEU A 186 0.69 -4.62 -16.61
CA LEU A 186 0.02 -3.55 -15.87
C LEU A 186 -0.41 -4.00 -14.47
N SER A 187 -0.90 -5.23 -14.30
CA SER A 187 -1.28 -5.75 -12.99
C SER A 187 -0.09 -5.77 -12.03
N ILE A 188 1.05 -6.30 -12.46
CA ILE A 188 2.26 -6.38 -11.61
C ILE A 188 2.85 -4.99 -11.38
N THR A 189 2.89 -4.14 -12.42
CA THR A 189 3.42 -2.77 -12.32
C THR A 189 2.65 -1.95 -11.30
N VAL A 190 1.32 -1.97 -11.35
CA VAL A 190 0.52 -1.19 -10.41
C VAL A 190 0.65 -1.73 -8.99
N LEU A 191 0.73 -3.05 -8.79
CA LEU A 191 1.00 -3.63 -7.47
C LEU A 191 2.38 -3.20 -6.94
N ALA A 192 3.42 -3.20 -7.78
CA ALA A 192 4.76 -2.77 -7.40
C ALA A 192 4.81 -1.29 -6.99
N GLN A 193 4.06 -0.42 -7.67
CA GLN A 193 4.01 1.01 -7.36
C GLN A 193 3.12 1.35 -6.15
N THR A 194 2.20 0.46 -5.76
CA THR A 194 1.23 0.73 -4.68
C THR A 194 1.64 0.09 -3.37
N HIS A 195 1.98 -1.20 -3.37
CA HIS A 195 2.20 -1.94 -2.14
C HIS A 195 3.00 -3.24 -2.35
N VAL A 196 4.22 -3.29 -1.80
CA VAL A 196 5.18 -4.40 -1.98
C VAL A 196 4.63 -5.76 -1.52
N LEU A 197 3.94 -5.81 -0.37
CA LEU A 197 3.41 -7.09 0.10
C LEU A 197 2.28 -7.62 -0.80
N SER A 198 1.41 -6.75 -1.33
CA SER A 198 0.38 -7.17 -2.30
C SER A 198 1.00 -7.66 -3.61
N LEU A 199 2.11 -7.07 -4.05
CA LEU A 199 2.91 -7.56 -5.16
C LEU A 199 3.40 -9.00 -4.88
N VAL A 200 4.02 -9.25 -3.72
CA VAL A 200 4.54 -10.57 -3.35
C VAL A 200 3.42 -11.63 -3.35
N LEU A 201 2.29 -11.33 -2.71
CA LEU A 201 1.12 -12.22 -2.70
C LEU A 201 0.59 -12.48 -4.12
N GLY A 202 0.55 -11.44 -4.97
CA GLY A 202 0.14 -11.57 -6.36
C GLY A 202 1.06 -12.45 -7.20
N LEU A 203 2.38 -12.30 -7.00
CA LEU A 203 3.39 -13.13 -7.66
C LEU A 203 3.31 -14.59 -7.20
N ILE A 204 3.08 -14.85 -5.91
CA ILE A 204 2.86 -16.22 -5.39
C ILE A 204 1.64 -16.85 -6.07
N VAL A 205 0.51 -16.16 -6.10
CA VAL A 205 -0.71 -16.65 -6.75
C VAL A 205 -0.48 -16.93 -8.24
N TYR A 206 0.19 -16.01 -8.94
CA TYR A 206 0.50 -16.19 -10.36
C TYR A 206 1.47 -17.36 -10.60
N ALA A 207 2.48 -17.53 -9.74
CA ALA A 207 3.42 -18.64 -9.79
C ALA A 207 2.71 -20.00 -9.56
N LEU A 208 1.80 -20.08 -8.60
CA LEU A 208 0.98 -21.28 -8.38
C LEU A 208 0.13 -21.61 -9.61
N ALA A 209 -0.50 -20.60 -10.23
CA ALA A 209 -1.24 -20.80 -11.47
C ALA A 209 -0.32 -21.25 -12.62
N PHE A 210 0.90 -20.72 -12.70
CA PHE A 210 1.88 -21.10 -13.72
C PHE A 210 2.39 -22.53 -13.55
N ILE A 211 2.62 -22.98 -12.32
CA ILE A 211 2.96 -24.36 -12.00
C ILE A 211 1.83 -25.30 -12.47
N VAL A 212 0.59 -25.01 -12.08
CA VAL A 212 -0.58 -25.79 -12.52
C VAL A 212 -0.73 -25.77 -14.05
N TYR A 213 -0.46 -24.63 -14.69
CA TYR A 213 -0.45 -24.52 -16.14
C TYR A 213 0.55 -25.48 -16.78
N ILE A 214 1.82 -25.51 -16.34
CA ILE A 214 2.86 -26.40 -16.88
C ILE A 214 2.40 -27.85 -16.81
N PHE A 215 1.95 -28.30 -15.63
CA PHE A 215 1.51 -29.68 -15.43
C PHE A 215 0.22 -30.03 -16.20
N SER A 216 -0.63 -29.05 -16.48
CA SER A 216 -1.84 -29.27 -17.29
C SER A 216 -1.60 -29.32 -18.81
N ARG A 217 -0.41 -28.94 -19.28
CA ARG A 217 -0.10 -28.78 -20.71
C ARG A 217 0.73 -29.94 -21.21
N LYS A 218 0.20 -30.62 -22.24
CA LYS A 218 0.93 -31.70 -22.94
C LYS A 218 1.84 -31.18 -24.06
N ASN A 219 1.54 -30.02 -24.63
CA ASN A 219 2.30 -29.47 -25.76
C ASN A 219 3.48 -28.61 -25.26
N ILE A 220 4.68 -29.16 -25.33
CA ILE A 220 5.92 -28.50 -24.88
C ILE A 220 6.22 -27.20 -25.66
N LYS A 221 5.90 -27.13 -26.96
CA LYS A 221 6.11 -25.92 -27.78
C LYS A 221 5.22 -24.78 -27.29
N ALA A 222 3.99 -25.08 -26.88
CA ALA A 222 3.08 -24.10 -26.30
C ALA A 222 3.60 -23.58 -24.94
N ILE A 223 4.16 -24.46 -24.10
CA ILE A 223 4.80 -24.08 -22.84
C ILE A 223 5.96 -23.13 -23.10
N PHE A 224 6.88 -23.47 -24.02
CA PHE A 224 8.01 -22.61 -24.37
C PHE A 224 7.57 -21.24 -24.91
N LYS A 225 6.51 -21.17 -25.74
CA LYS A 225 5.96 -19.90 -26.21
C LYS A 225 5.47 -19.04 -25.04
N THR A 226 4.76 -19.64 -24.09
CA THR A 226 4.26 -18.96 -22.89
C THR A 226 5.42 -18.46 -22.02
N ILE A 227 6.46 -19.27 -21.81
CA ILE A 227 7.67 -18.87 -21.07
C ILE A 227 8.34 -17.67 -21.73
N LYS A 228 8.49 -17.66 -23.06
CA LYS A 228 9.07 -16.51 -23.78
C LYS A 228 8.28 -15.22 -23.53
N VAL A 229 6.95 -15.27 -23.62
CA VAL A 229 6.09 -14.11 -23.35
C VAL A 229 6.21 -13.68 -21.88
N LEU A 230 6.28 -14.63 -20.94
CA LEU A 230 6.46 -14.36 -19.52
C LEU A 230 7.79 -13.68 -19.23
N VAL A 231 8.90 -14.15 -19.83
CA VAL A 231 10.23 -13.53 -19.67
C VAL A 231 10.22 -12.10 -20.18
N VAL A 232 9.66 -11.84 -21.36
CA VAL A 232 9.56 -10.48 -21.90
C VAL A 232 8.67 -9.60 -21.00
N ALA A 233 7.56 -10.14 -20.48
CA ALA A 233 6.70 -9.41 -19.55
C ALA A 233 7.43 -9.10 -18.23
N ALA A 234 8.20 -10.04 -17.68
CA ALA A 234 8.99 -9.85 -16.48
C ALA A 234 10.07 -8.77 -16.68
N LEU A 235 10.82 -8.83 -17.79
CA LEU A 235 11.80 -7.80 -18.15
C LEU A 235 11.15 -6.42 -18.32
N THR A 236 9.96 -6.37 -18.92
CA THR A 236 9.20 -5.12 -19.06
C THR A 236 8.78 -4.55 -17.70
N VAL A 237 8.28 -5.40 -16.80
CA VAL A 237 7.94 -5.01 -15.43
C VAL A 237 9.17 -4.48 -14.69
N LEU A 238 10.33 -5.14 -14.83
CA LEU A 238 11.58 -4.67 -14.24
C LEU A 238 11.94 -3.28 -14.78
N VAL A 239 12.00 -3.08 -16.08
CA VAL A 239 12.32 -1.76 -16.65
C VAL A 239 11.33 -0.68 -16.17
N VAL A 240 10.02 -0.95 -16.20
CA VAL A 240 8.99 0.03 -15.85
C VAL A 240 8.94 0.34 -14.35
N ASN A 241 9.43 -0.54 -13.47
CA ASN A 241 9.39 -0.37 -12.01
C ASN A 241 10.78 -0.20 -11.37
N PHE A 242 11.80 0.17 -12.15
CA PHE A 242 13.16 0.37 -11.64
C PHE A 242 13.21 1.37 -10.46
N ASN A 243 12.45 2.45 -10.50
CA ASN A 243 12.32 3.40 -9.40
C ASN A 243 11.80 2.81 -8.07
N VAL A 244 11.23 1.59 -8.06
CA VAL A 244 10.81 0.90 -6.83
C VAL A 244 11.92 -0.03 -6.35
N TYR A 245 12.23 -1.08 -7.11
CA TYR A 245 13.21 -2.07 -6.64
C TYR A 245 14.65 -1.56 -6.73
N GLY A 246 14.98 -0.71 -7.70
CA GLY A 246 16.27 -0.04 -7.79
C GLY A 246 16.48 0.90 -6.62
N ALA A 247 15.44 1.62 -6.18
CA ALA A 247 15.52 2.45 -4.98
C ALA A 247 15.69 1.59 -3.72
N TYR A 248 14.99 0.45 -3.66
CA TYR A 248 15.14 -0.53 -2.59
C TYR A 248 16.57 -1.08 -2.51
N ILE A 249 17.16 -1.51 -3.63
CA ILE A 249 18.54 -2.00 -3.70
C ILE A 249 19.52 -0.88 -3.32
N GLU A 250 19.34 0.33 -3.84
CA GLU A 250 20.19 1.50 -3.54
C GLU A 250 20.27 1.77 -2.04
N VAL A 251 19.14 1.74 -1.34
CA VAL A 251 19.11 2.02 0.10
C VAL A 251 19.55 0.79 0.90
N MET A 252 19.03 -0.39 0.60
CA MET A 252 19.23 -1.57 1.44
C MET A 252 20.61 -2.22 1.27
N HIS A 253 21.24 -2.13 0.09
CA HIS A 253 22.59 -2.68 -0.12
C HIS A 253 23.72 -1.70 0.23
N SER A 254 23.49 -0.39 0.04
CA SER A 254 24.55 0.60 0.31
C SER A 254 24.71 0.90 1.79
N ASN A 255 23.68 0.63 2.60
CA ASN A 255 23.73 0.80 4.06
C ASN A 255 24.05 -0.54 4.72
N SER A 256 24.92 -0.53 5.72
CA SER A 256 25.34 -1.73 6.47
C SER A 256 24.17 -2.36 7.24
N LYS A 257 23.32 -1.53 7.85
CA LYS A 257 22.14 -1.97 8.62
C LYS A 257 20.99 -0.98 8.46
N ILE A 258 19.83 -1.45 8.03
CA ILE A 258 18.58 -0.68 7.94
C ILE A 258 17.51 -1.43 8.70
N ILE A 259 16.88 -0.76 9.66
CA ILE A 259 15.80 -1.29 10.48
C ILE A 259 14.61 -1.59 9.58
N SER A 260 14.20 -2.87 9.55
CA SER A 260 13.03 -3.29 8.78
C SER A 260 11.76 -2.71 9.39
N PRO A 261 10.67 -2.58 8.61
CA PRO A 261 9.35 -2.42 9.19
C PRO A 261 9.10 -3.50 10.24
N PHE A 262 8.36 -3.13 11.30
CA PHE A 262 8.08 -3.96 12.47
C PHE A 262 7.95 -5.45 12.16
N THR A 263 8.92 -6.29 12.50
CA THR A 263 8.86 -7.73 12.20
C THR A 263 8.69 -8.48 13.51
N PRO A 264 7.48 -9.00 13.81
CA PRO A 264 7.25 -9.64 15.08
C PRO A 264 7.95 -10.99 15.15
N THR A 265 8.23 -11.43 16.37
CA THR A 265 8.83 -12.76 16.63
C THR A 265 7.94 -13.92 16.17
N GLN A 266 6.62 -13.71 16.19
CA GLN A 266 5.60 -14.62 15.67
C GLN A 266 4.57 -13.79 14.91
N MET A 267 3.97 -14.32 13.83
CA MET A 267 2.87 -13.60 13.20
C MET A 267 1.69 -13.52 14.15
N TYR A 268 1.14 -12.31 14.30
CA TYR A 268 -0.02 -12.12 15.16
C TYR A 268 -1.30 -12.64 14.49
N PHE A 269 -2.11 -13.26 15.34
CA PHE A 269 -3.51 -13.59 15.07
C PHE A 269 -4.38 -12.35 15.26
N ASN A 270 -4.18 -11.31 14.46
CA ASN A 270 -5.20 -10.28 14.31
C ASN A 270 -6.21 -10.79 13.29
N THR A 271 -7.00 -11.81 13.65
CA THR A 271 -8.06 -12.31 12.77
C THR A 271 -9.09 -11.21 12.58
N VAL A 272 -9.30 -10.78 11.34
CA VAL A 272 -10.33 -9.78 11.01
C VAL A 272 -11.73 -10.38 11.18
N ILE A 273 -11.77 -11.71 11.22
CA ILE A 273 -12.91 -12.49 11.65
C ILE A 273 -12.53 -13.07 13.00
N ASP A 274 -12.97 -12.46 14.09
CA ASP A 274 -13.05 -13.17 15.37
C ASP A 274 -14.07 -14.30 15.18
N PHE A 275 -13.61 -15.51 14.87
CA PHE A 275 -14.47 -16.66 14.63
C PHE A 275 -15.27 -17.06 15.88
N GLY A 276 -14.83 -16.64 17.08
CA GLY A 276 -15.59 -16.77 18.32
C GLY A 276 -16.76 -15.77 18.44
N ASN A 277 -16.74 -14.69 17.65
CA ASN A 277 -17.75 -13.62 17.61
C ASN A 277 -18.23 -13.29 16.18
N ILE A 278 -18.30 -14.26 15.26
CA ILE A 278 -18.99 -14.03 13.96
C ILE A 278 -20.46 -13.77 14.26
N SER A 279 -20.81 -12.49 14.31
CA SER A 279 -22.19 -12.08 14.31
C SER A 279 -22.71 -12.14 12.87
N PHE A 280 -23.84 -12.79 12.67
CA PHE A 280 -24.63 -12.70 11.44
C PHE A 280 -24.97 -11.24 11.07
N ALA A 281 -24.89 -10.31 12.03
CA ALA A 281 -25.09 -8.88 11.82
C ALA A 281 -23.83 -8.13 11.33
N SER A 282 -22.71 -8.82 11.10
CA SER A 282 -21.48 -8.21 10.57
C SER A 282 -21.36 -8.39 9.04
N ILE A 283 -20.77 -7.41 8.36
CA ILE A 283 -20.52 -7.44 6.90
C ILE A 283 -19.66 -8.65 6.52
N SER A 284 -18.67 -8.97 7.35
CA SER A 284 -17.80 -10.14 7.17
C SER A 284 -18.60 -11.44 7.26
N GLY A 285 -19.58 -11.55 8.17
CA GLY A 285 -20.44 -12.72 8.32
C GLY A 285 -21.28 -13.03 7.08
N ILE A 286 -22.06 -12.08 6.57
CA ILE A 286 -22.96 -12.33 5.44
C ILE A 286 -22.19 -12.68 4.16
N VAL A 287 -21.06 -12.02 3.93
CA VAL A 287 -20.24 -12.31 2.75
C VAL A 287 -19.53 -13.65 2.91
N PHE A 288 -19.02 -13.98 4.09
CA PHE A 288 -18.41 -15.28 4.36
C PHE A 288 -19.38 -16.44 4.15
N ILE A 289 -20.64 -16.32 4.55
CA ILE A 289 -21.68 -17.33 4.28
C ILE A 289 -21.89 -17.51 2.77
N ALA A 290 -21.95 -16.41 2.01
CA ALA A 290 -22.06 -16.48 0.56
C ALA A 290 -20.85 -17.20 -0.08
N LEU A 291 -19.64 -16.99 0.47
CA LEU A 291 -18.43 -17.71 0.06
C LEU A 291 -18.51 -19.20 0.41
N LEU A 292 -18.94 -19.56 1.62
CA LEU A 292 -19.12 -20.95 2.04
C LEU A 292 -20.09 -21.69 1.11
N ILE A 293 -21.22 -21.08 0.77
CA ILE A 293 -22.19 -21.65 -0.18
C ILE A 293 -21.54 -21.84 -1.55
N ALA A 294 -20.82 -20.83 -2.06
CA ALA A 294 -20.14 -20.92 -3.35
C ALA A 294 -19.07 -22.03 -3.37
N TRP A 295 -18.30 -22.18 -2.29
CA TRP A 295 -17.31 -23.24 -2.16
C TRP A 295 -17.95 -24.62 -2.05
N ALA A 296 -19.01 -24.78 -1.26
CA ALA A 296 -19.73 -26.03 -1.11
C ALA A 296 -20.32 -26.52 -2.44
N VAL A 297 -20.97 -25.62 -3.19
CA VAL A 297 -21.49 -25.96 -4.53
C VAL A 297 -20.36 -26.31 -5.48
N ARG A 298 -19.25 -25.56 -5.44
CA ARG A 298 -18.10 -25.84 -6.30
C ARG A 298 -17.47 -27.19 -6.01
N PHE A 299 -17.38 -27.54 -4.72
CA PHE A 299 -16.90 -28.84 -4.28
C PHE A 299 -17.84 -29.97 -4.74
N ALA A 300 -19.15 -29.79 -4.60
CA ALA A 300 -20.15 -30.76 -5.11
C ALA A 300 -20.05 -30.97 -6.63
N GLN A 301 -19.72 -29.92 -7.38
CA GLN A 301 -19.55 -29.94 -8.84
C GLN A 301 -18.09 -30.19 -9.26
N TRP A 302 -17.28 -30.85 -8.43
CA TRP A 302 -15.85 -31.03 -8.71
C TRP A 302 -15.58 -31.68 -10.07
N LYS A 303 -16.33 -32.72 -10.44
CA LYS A 303 -16.09 -33.45 -11.70
C LYS A 303 -16.36 -32.60 -12.94
N GLU A 304 -17.35 -31.72 -12.89
CA GLU A 304 -17.79 -30.86 -14.00
C GLU A 304 -17.02 -29.54 -14.09
N SER A 305 -16.29 -29.18 -13.03
CA SER A 305 -15.62 -27.89 -12.94
C SER A 305 -14.36 -27.79 -13.81
N GLN A 306 -14.19 -26.62 -14.43
CA GLN A 306 -12.99 -26.28 -15.18
C GLN A 306 -11.76 -26.21 -14.26
N LEU A 307 -10.57 -26.40 -14.83
CA LEU A 307 -9.31 -26.34 -14.07
C LEU A 307 -9.13 -25.02 -13.31
N ALA A 308 -9.50 -23.90 -13.94
CA ALA A 308 -9.42 -22.58 -13.31
C ALA A 308 -10.33 -22.46 -12.07
N ASP A 309 -11.52 -23.07 -12.09
CA ASP A 309 -12.46 -23.05 -10.97
C ASP A 309 -11.99 -23.93 -9.81
N LYS A 310 -11.41 -25.09 -10.14
CA LYS A 310 -10.78 -25.98 -9.14
C LYS A 310 -9.59 -25.29 -8.47
N PHE A 311 -8.75 -24.65 -9.26
CA PHE A 311 -7.63 -23.85 -8.76
C PHE A 311 -8.13 -22.74 -7.83
N ALA A 312 -9.14 -21.98 -8.24
CA ALA A 312 -9.73 -20.93 -7.42
C ALA A 312 -10.25 -21.46 -6.08
N LEU A 313 -10.97 -22.59 -6.08
CA LEU A 313 -11.46 -23.21 -4.85
C LEU A 313 -10.30 -23.63 -3.92
N ILE A 314 -9.33 -24.38 -4.44
CA ILE A 314 -8.19 -24.88 -3.64
C ILE A 314 -7.40 -23.70 -3.06
N VAL A 315 -7.03 -22.73 -3.88
CA VAL A 315 -6.25 -21.57 -3.45
C VAL A 315 -7.04 -20.74 -2.44
N SER A 316 -8.34 -20.53 -2.66
CA SER A 316 -9.19 -19.82 -1.72
C SER A 316 -9.22 -20.48 -0.33
N LEU A 317 -9.41 -21.80 -0.29
CA LEU A 317 -9.46 -22.58 0.96
C LEU A 317 -8.10 -22.69 1.63
N LEU A 318 -7.02 -22.95 0.89
CA LEU A 318 -5.67 -23.04 1.44
C LEU A 318 -5.26 -21.75 2.16
N PHE A 319 -5.45 -20.60 1.49
CA PHE A 319 -5.11 -19.31 2.08
C PHE A 319 -6.08 -18.89 3.20
N LEU A 320 -7.29 -19.45 3.24
CA LEU A 320 -8.20 -19.26 4.37
C LEU A 320 -7.64 -19.97 5.60
N LEU A 321 -7.22 -21.23 5.45
CA LEU A 321 -6.64 -22.02 6.55
C LEU A 321 -5.35 -21.36 7.10
N ILE A 322 -4.54 -20.77 6.23
CA ILE A 322 -3.37 -19.96 6.64
C ILE A 322 -3.82 -18.68 7.37
N ALA A 323 -4.79 -17.95 6.82
CA ALA A 323 -5.28 -16.71 7.43
C ALA A 323 -5.94 -16.93 8.80
N MET A 324 -6.54 -18.11 9.02
CA MET A 324 -7.07 -18.57 10.31
C MET A 324 -5.98 -19.11 11.25
N GLY A 325 -4.75 -19.29 10.74
CA GLY A 325 -3.63 -19.95 11.42
C GLY A 325 -3.87 -21.40 11.83
N ILE A 326 -4.84 -22.06 11.19
CA ILE A 326 -4.99 -23.52 11.26
C ILE A 326 -3.75 -24.18 10.65
N ILE A 327 -3.27 -23.65 9.52
CA ILE A 327 -1.97 -23.99 8.97
C ILE A 327 -0.95 -23.01 9.55
N ASN A 328 -0.18 -23.48 10.54
CA ASN A 328 0.86 -22.67 11.16
C ASN A 328 2.08 -22.56 10.24
N ILE A 329 2.38 -21.33 9.81
CA ILE A 329 3.52 -21.00 8.94
C ILE A 329 4.61 -20.19 9.65
N ASN A 330 4.51 -19.95 10.96
CA ASN A 330 5.49 -19.17 11.72
C ASN A 330 6.90 -19.79 11.71
N GLY A 331 7.01 -21.12 11.62
CA GLY A 331 8.29 -21.84 11.60
C GLY A 331 9.03 -21.78 10.26
N ILE A 332 8.45 -21.19 9.22
CA ILE A 332 9.09 -21.08 7.90
C ILE A 332 9.92 -19.78 7.85
N PRO A 333 11.21 -19.85 7.52
CA PRO A 333 12.08 -18.67 7.45
C PRO A 333 11.48 -17.55 6.59
N GLY A 334 11.43 -16.34 7.14
CA GLY A 334 10.92 -15.14 6.47
C GLY A 334 9.40 -14.96 6.50
N MET A 335 8.62 -15.91 7.02
CA MET A 335 7.16 -15.74 7.10
C MET A 335 6.73 -14.65 8.09
N THR A 336 7.49 -14.43 9.17
CA THR A 336 7.20 -13.37 10.14
C THR A 336 7.26 -11.96 9.54
N THR A 337 7.95 -11.76 8.41
CA THR A 337 7.93 -10.49 7.66
C THR A 337 6.54 -10.14 7.12
N PHE A 338 5.63 -11.12 7.00
CA PHE A 338 4.23 -10.86 6.68
C PHE A 338 3.45 -10.26 7.86
N GLN A 339 3.99 -10.25 9.09
CA GLN A 339 3.47 -9.66 10.33
C GLN A 339 2.13 -10.22 10.84
N PHE A 340 1.12 -10.32 9.98
CA PHE A 340 -0.25 -10.70 10.32
C PHE A 340 -0.77 -11.77 9.36
N LEU A 341 -1.31 -12.87 9.91
CA LEU A 341 -1.88 -13.95 9.11
C LEU A 341 -3.07 -13.47 8.26
N THR A 342 -3.78 -12.44 8.69
CA THR A 342 -4.93 -11.91 7.95
C THR A 342 -4.62 -11.24 6.64
N ARG A 343 -3.35 -10.92 6.38
CA ARG A 343 -2.94 -10.45 5.05
C ARG A 343 -3.18 -11.49 3.96
N PHE A 344 -3.16 -12.77 4.30
CA PHE A 344 -3.47 -13.87 3.39
C PHE A 344 -4.95 -13.96 3.02
N PHE A 345 -5.85 -13.37 3.82
CA PHE A 345 -7.29 -13.40 3.58
C PHE A 345 -7.68 -12.69 2.27
N LEU A 346 -6.87 -11.75 1.77
CA LEU A 346 -7.06 -11.13 0.46
C LEU A 346 -7.20 -12.15 -0.66
N ILE A 347 -6.38 -13.21 -0.62
CA ILE A 347 -6.36 -14.26 -1.64
C ILE A 347 -7.66 -15.06 -1.58
N THR A 348 -8.03 -15.51 -0.37
CA THR A 348 -9.30 -16.18 -0.10
C THR A 348 -10.47 -15.37 -0.61
N PHE A 349 -10.52 -14.10 -0.26
CA PHE A 349 -11.65 -13.26 -0.58
C PHE A 349 -11.79 -13.03 -2.09
N THR A 350 -10.66 -12.80 -2.79
CA THR A 350 -10.68 -12.55 -4.24
C THR A 350 -11.08 -13.81 -5.03
N PHE A 351 -10.52 -14.98 -4.70
CA PHE A 351 -10.89 -16.24 -5.36
C PHE A 351 -12.27 -16.77 -4.94
N GLY A 352 -12.68 -16.49 -3.71
CA GLY A 352 -14.03 -16.76 -3.21
C GLY A 352 -15.08 -15.99 -4.00
N LEU A 353 -14.90 -14.68 -4.18
CA LEU A 353 -15.81 -13.86 -4.99
C LEU A 353 -15.77 -14.24 -6.47
N TYR A 354 -14.61 -14.63 -7.01
CA TYR A 354 -14.54 -15.27 -8.34
C TYR A 354 -15.47 -16.49 -8.41
N SER A 355 -15.37 -17.39 -7.44
CA SER A 355 -16.16 -18.63 -7.37
C SER A 355 -17.66 -18.35 -7.23
N LEU A 356 -18.04 -17.37 -6.40
CA LEU A 356 -19.42 -16.90 -6.25
C LEU A 356 -19.97 -16.35 -7.56
N GLY A 357 -19.15 -15.59 -8.32
CA GLY A 357 -19.52 -15.10 -9.63
C GLY A 357 -19.81 -16.23 -10.62
N GLN A 358 -18.92 -17.22 -10.70
CA GLN A 358 -19.14 -18.39 -11.56
C GLN A 358 -20.40 -19.17 -11.15
N TYR A 359 -20.62 -19.39 -9.84
CA TYR A 359 -21.83 -20.06 -9.32
C TYR A 359 -23.10 -19.32 -9.70
N SER A 360 -23.09 -17.99 -9.58
CA SER A 360 -24.25 -17.14 -9.89
C SER A 360 -24.66 -17.17 -11.37
N GLU A 361 -23.75 -17.54 -12.29
CA GLU A 361 -24.04 -17.65 -13.72
C GLU A 361 -24.46 -19.01 -14.21
N GLN A 362 -24.28 -20.06 -13.40
CA GLN A 362 -24.69 -21.39 -13.82
C GLN A 362 -26.21 -21.40 -14.07
N ASN A 363 -26.62 -21.85 -15.27
CA ASN A 363 -28.02 -21.88 -15.72
C ASN A 363 -28.96 -22.62 -14.75
N ILE A 364 -28.43 -23.53 -13.93
CA ILE A 364 -29.20 -24.34 -12.98
C ILE A 364 -29.47 -23.59 -11.66
N SER A 365 -28.74 -22.51 -11.34
CA SER A 365 -28.77 -21.89 -10.01
C SER A 365 -29.47 -20.52 -9.98
N LYS A 366 -30.82 -20.53 -9.98
CA LYS A 366 -31.59 -19.34 -9.53
C LYS A 366 -31.12 -18.87 -8.15
N TYR A 367 -30.72 -19.84 -7.31
CA TYR A 367 -30.20 -19.65 -5.97
C TYR A 367 -28.88 -18.88 -5.92
N GLY A 368 -27.95 -19.09 -6.86
CA GLY A 368 -26.67 -18.35 -6.85
C GLY A 368 -26.85 -16.87 -7.12
N SER A 369 -27.82 -16.50 -7.97
CA SER A 369 -28.20 -15.11 -8.15
C SER A 369 -28.86 -14.53 -6.89
N VAL A 370 -29.72 -15.29 -6.21
CA VAL A 370 -30.34 -14.86 -4.93
C VAL A 370 -29.29 -14.65 -3.84
N VAL A 371 -28.36 -15.60 -3.65
CA VAL A 371 -27.26 -15.49 -2.67
C VAL A 371 -26.43 -14.23 -2.94
N LEU A 372 -26.09 -13.98 -4.21
CA LEU A 372 -25.36 -12.77 -4.59
C LEU A 372 -26.15 -11.49 -4.29
N ILE A 373 -27.45 -11.46 -4.57
CA ILE A 373 -28.34 -10.31 -4.27
C ILE A 373 -28.39 -10.05 -2.78
N VAL A 374 -28.69 -11.08 -1.98
CA VAL A 374 -28.79 -10.98 -0.52
C VAL A 374 -27.47 -10.52 0.09
N ALA A 375 -26.35 -11.13 -0.32
CA ALA A 375 -25.03 -10.73 0.17
C ALA A 375 -24.71 -9.28 -0.20
N THR A 376 -25.03 -8.84 -1.42
CA THR A 376 -24.74 -7.48 -1.88
C THR A 376 -25.58 -6.44 -1.14
N ILE A 377 -26.89 -6.66 -1.04
CA ILE A 377 -27.81 -5.74 -0.35
C ILE A 377 -27.50 -5.71 1.14
N GLY A 378 -27.39 -6.88 1.79
CA GLY A 378 -27.09 -6.95 3.21
C GLY A 378 -25.71 -6.40 3.55
N GLY A 379 -24.68 -6.76 2.77
CA GLY A 379 -23.34 -6.20 2.94
C GLY A 379 -23.32 -4.68 2.80
N ALA A 380 -23.91 -4.14 1.73
CA ALA A 380 -23.99 -2.70 1.51
C ALA A 380 -24.80 -1.99 2.62
N ALA A 381 -25.94 -2.54 3.04
CA ALA A 381 -26.76 -1.97 4.10
C ALA A 381 -25.99 -1.89 5.43
N ILE A 382 -25.31 -2.96 5.84
CA ILE A 382 -24.52 -2.97 7.07
C ILE A 382 -23.32 -2.02 6.93
N TYR A 383 -22.68 -1.93 5.75
CA TYR A 383 -21.61 -0.95 5.51
C TYR A 383 -22.09 0.49 5.72
N LEU A 384 -23.21 0.84 5.10
CA LEU A 384 -23.82 2.15 5.28
C LEU A 384 -24.17 2.40 6.74
N GLN A 385 -24.73 1.40 7.45
CA GLN A 385 -25.01 1.49 8.88
C GLN A 385 -23.74 1.76 9.71
N GLN A 386 -22.63 1.08 9.42
CA GLN A 386 -21.36 1.27 10.12
C GLN A 386 -20.72 2.65 9.87
N THR A 387 -21.03 3.27 8.73
CA THR A 387 -20.56 4.64 8.40
C THR A 387 -21.46 5.75 8.98
N ILE A 388 -22.59 5.41 9.58
CA ILE A 388 -23.46 6.36 10.30
C ILE A 388 -22.95 6.45 11.74
N PRO A 389 -22.79 7.66 12.31
CA PRO A 389 -22.46 7.82 13.73
C PRO A 389 -23.62 7.30 14.57
N VAL A 390 -23.50 6.07 15.07
CA VAL A 390 -24.34 5.61 16.17
C VAL A 390 -23.79 6.33 17.41
N GLY A 391 -24.64 7.00 18.19
CA GLY A 391 -24.29 7.67 19.46
C GLY A 391 -23.81 6.72 20.57
N VAL A 392 -23.21 5.58 20.19
CA VAL A 392 -22.51 4.66 21.06
C VAL A 392 -21.18 5.28 21.37
N ASP A 393 -20.97 5.53 22.66
CA ASP A 393 -19.74 5.94 23.27
C ASP A 393 -18.55 5.17 22.67
N SER A 394 -17.84 5.81 21.73
CA SER A 394 -16.77 5.21 20.92
C SER A 394 -15.57 4.73 21.74
N THR A 395 -15.64 4.92 23.06
CA THR A 395 -14.70 4.46 24.08
C THR A 395 -14.69 2.94 24.26
N THR A 396 -15.79 2.22 24.04
CA THR A 396 -15.83 0.78 24.37
C THR A 396 -15.27 -0.14 23.28
N THR A 397 -15.52 0.17 22.00
CA THR A 397 -15.04 -0.67 20.88
C THR A 397 -13.59 -0.36 20.51
N SER A 398 -13.18 0.90 20.66
CA SER A 398 -11.78 1.31 20.46
C SER A 398 -10.85 0.67 21.50
N LYS A 399 -11.29 0.61 22.78
CA LYS A 399 -10.51 0.01 23.87
C LYS A 399 -10.15 -1.45 23.63
N LYS A 400 -11.00 -2.24 22.94
CA LYS A 400 -10.69 -3.65 22.66
C LYS A 400 -9.64 -3.87 21.56
N LEU A 401 -9.46 -2.92 20.63
CA LEU A 401 -8.42 -3.02 19.60
C LEU A 401 -7.09 -2.37 19.99
N THR A 402 -7.07 -1.44 20.94
CA THR A 402 -5.86 -0.67 21.33
C THR A 402 -5.10 -1.23 22.52
N ASN A 403 -5.60 -2.26 23.21
CA ASN A 403 -4.99 -2.80 24.44
C ASN A 403 -3.62 -3.50 24.27
N SER A 404 -3.04 -3.51 23.06
CA SER A 404 -1.69 -4.04 22.82
C SER A 404 -0.59 -2.97 22.90
N ILE A 405 -0.94 -1.68 23.01
CA ILE A 405 0.01 -0.58 23.16
C ILE A 405 -0.32 0.10 24.48
N PRO A 406 0.64 0.23 25.43
CA PRO A 406 0.38 0.91 26.69
C PRO A 406 -0.13 2.33 26.36
N PRO A 407 -1.25 2.77 26.96
CA PRO A 407 -1.60 4.18 26.90
C PRO A 407 -0.42 4.95 27.51
N LEU A 408 0.19 5.84 26.74
CA LEU A 408 1.16 6.78 27.27
C LEU A 408 0.39 7.66 28.26
N ASP A 409 0.61 7.38 29.54
CA ASP A 409 -0.08 8.01 30.66
C ASP A 409 0.41 9.47 30.75
N SER A 410 -0.27 10.39 30.08
CA SER A 410 -0.22 11.83 30.31
C SER A 410 -1.15 12.58 29.34
N ASP A 411 -2.29 13.01 29.88
CA ASP A 411 -3.31 13.78 29.16
C ASP A 411 -2.80 15.14 28.63
N GLU A 412 -1.71 15.69 29.17
CA GLU A 412 -1.09 16.93 28.65
C GLU A 412 0.02 16.71 27.60
N LEU A 413 0.78 15.62 27.69
CA LEU A 413 1.83 15.29 26.72
C LEU A 413 1.25 14.76 25.42
N THR A 414 0.11 14.08 25.48
CA THR A 414 -0.59 13.59 24.29
C THR A 414 -0.89 14.75 23.34
N TYR A 415 -1.30 15.92 23.85
CA TYR A 415 -1.61 17.09 23.02
C TYR A 415 -0.37 17.85 22.50
N GLN A 416 0.75 17.85 23.22
CA GLN A 416 1.96 18.59 22.84
C GLN A 416 2.96 17.77 21.99
N VAL A 417 2.89 16.44 22.02
CA VAL A 417 3.72 15.54 21.19
C VAL A 417 3.16 15.38 19.76
N TYR A 418 1.95 15.91 19.49
CA TYR A 418 1.54 16.33 18.15
C TYR A 418 2.35 17.56 17.72
N THR A 419 3.67 17.38 17.59
CA THR A 419 4.56 18.33 16.92
C THR A 419 3.86 18.84 15.68
N ARG A 420 3.47 20.12 15.69
CA ARG A 420 2.59 20.80 14.72
C ARG A 420 2.53 20.03 13.39
N PRO A 421 1.51 19.18 13.19
CA PRO A 421 1.51 18.31 12.04
C PRO A 421 1.22 19.19 10.83
N MET A 422 1.81 18.87 9.69
CA MET A 422 1.24 19.07 8.34
C MET A 422 0.50 20.41 8.10
N ALA A 423 0.96 21.26 7.17
CA ALA A 423 0.24 22.49 6.80
C ALA A 423 -1.07 22.22 6.02
N PHE A 424 -1.99 21.42 6.58
CA PHE A 424 -3.37 21.35 6.15
C PHE A 424 -4.03 22.71 6.38
N THR A 425 -4.80 23.14 5.40
CA THR A 425 -5.56 24.39 5.50
C THR A 425 -6.70 24.29 6.50
N ASP A 426 -7.30 23.10 6.61
CA ASP A 426 -8.33 22.80 7.59
C ASP A 426 -7.74 22.05 8.78
N GLN A 427 -7.63 22.73 9.92
CA GLN A 427 -7.09 22.16 11.15
C GLN A 427 -8.08 21.25 11.89
N SER A 428 -9.37 21.23 11.53
CA SER A 428 -10.36 20.36 12.17
C SER A 428 -10.05 18.87 11.96
N ILE A 429 -9.28 18.54 10.93
CA ILE A 429 -8.80 17.19 10.67
C ILE A 429 -8.00 16.62 11.85
N TYR A 430 -7.31 17.48 12.63
CA TYR A 430 -6.54 17.06 13.80
C TYR A 430 -7.39 16.57 14.96
N LYS A 431 -8.68 16.95 15.01
CA LYS A 431 -9.61 16.39 16.00
C LYS A 431 -9.82 14.87 15.83
N HIS A 432 -9.46 14.35 14.65
CA HIS A 432 -9.52 12.92 14.35
C HIS A 432 -8.19 12.21 14.58
N ALA A 433 -7.14 12.91 15.03
CA ALA A 433 -5.83 12.33 15.33
C ALA A 433 -5.84 11.60 16.67
N LYS A 434 -5.43 10.32 16.69
CA LYS A 434 -5.37 9.50 17.91
C LYS A 434 -3.96 9.03 18.27
N MET A 435 -2.99 9.18 17.37
CA MET A 435 -1.61 8.75 17.59
C MET A 435 -0.64 9.72 16.92
N PRO A 436 0.58 9.89 17.47
CA PRO A 436 1.53 10.82 16.91
C PRO A 436 2.23 10.29 15.64
N MET A 437 2.91 11.19 14.92
CA MET A 437 3.49 10.93 13.60
C MET A 437 4.78 10.11 13.65
N GLY A 438 4.80 8.94 13.01
CA GLY A 438 6.05 8.29 12.57
C GLY A 438 6.15 6.82 12.91
N LEU A 439 6.16 5.96 11.90
CA LEU A 439 6.72 4.63 12.06
C LEU A 439 8.25 4.73 11.99
N ALA A 440 8.96 3.89 12.73
CA ALA A 440 10.43 3.82 12.75
C ALA A 440 11.02 3.11 11.51
N ASP A 441 10.22 2.93 10.46
CA ASP A 441 10.60 2.13 9.30
C ASP A 441 11.81 2.71 8.57
N TYR A 442 12.71 1.82 8.12
CA TYR A 442 13.84 2.13 7.24
C TYR A 442 14.83 3.16 7.80
N LEU A 443 14.95 3.26 9.12
CA LEU A 443 16.01 4.03 9.75
C LEU A 443 17.34 3.24 9.70
N PRO A 444 18.49 3.91 9.52
CA PRO A 444 19.79 3.28 9.75
C PRO A 444 19.89 2.74 11.18
N ASN A 445 20.62 1.65 11.35
CA ASN A 445 20.95 1.12 12.67
C ASN A 445 22.46 1.20 12.90
N ASP A 446 22.89 2.20 13.66
CA ASP A 446 24.28 2.34 14.11
C ASP A 446 24.46 1.93 15.58
N SER A 447 23.58 1.04 16.08
CA SER A 447 23.72 0.45 17.41
C SER A 447 25.08 -0.25 17.56
N PRO A 448 25.82 0.02 18.65
CA PRO A 448 27.04 -0.71 18.97
C PRO A 448 26.76 -2.15 19.42
N PHE A 449 25.51 -2.50 19.71
CA PHE A 449 25.11 -3.86 20.08
C PHE A 449 24.80 -4.67 18.81
N GLU A 450 25.22 -5.95 18.79
CA GLU A 450 24.81 -6.95 17.77
C GLU A 450 23.34 -7.34 17.92
N GLU A 451 22.46 -6.36 18.05
CA GLU A 451 21.03 -6.59 18.01
C GLU A 451 20.64 -6.93 16.57
N ASP A 452 19.84 -7.98 16.39
CA ASP A 452 19.27 -8.28 15.08
C ASP A 452 18.41 -7.08 14.67
N TYR A 453 18.91 -6.30 13.71
CA TYR A 453 18.28 -5.08 13.22
C TYR A 453 16.94 -5.35 12.51
N LYS A 454 16.61 -6.63 12.28
CA LYS A 454 15.31 -7.09 11.77
C LYS A 454 14.37 -7.57 12.87
N SER A 455 14.76 -7.44 14.14
CA SER A 455 13.94 -7.88 15.27
C SER A 455 12.86 -6.89 15.64
N GLU A 456 11.85 -7.41 16.34
CA GLU A 456 10.80 -6.66 17.01
C GLU A 456 11.39 -5.63 18.01
N VAL A 457 12.44 -6.03 18.73
CA VAL A 457 13.12 -5.19 19.73
C VAL A 457 13.81 -4.01 19.06
N ALA A 458 14.58 -4.25 17.98
CA ALA A 458 15.21 -3.17 17.23
C ALA A 458 14.20 -2.18 16.66
N SER A 459 13.05 -2.68 16.17
CA SER A 459 11.95 -1.85 15.68
C SER A 459 11.36 -0.97 16.79
N SER A 460 11.17 -1.53 17.98
CA SER A 460 10.66 -0.83 19.18
C SER A 460 11.65 0.22 19.70
N ASN A 461 12.93 -0.14 19.80
CA ASN A 461 14.00 0.77 20.20
C ASN A 461 14.12 1.96 19.24
N ALA A 462 14.04 1.71 17.94
CA ALA A 462 14.06 2.76 16.92
C ALA A 462 12.85 3.68 17.01
N PHE A 463 11.67 3.12 17.29
CA PHE A 463 10.47 3.89 17.54
C PHE A 463 10.67 4.82 18.74
N ASN A 464 11.12 4.27 19.86
CA ASN A 464 11.40 5.05 21.08
C ASN A 464 12.46 6.12 20.85
N ALA A 465 13.55 5.83 20.13
CA ALA A 465 14.59 6.80 19.82
C ALA A 465 14.08 7.94 18.93
N TYR A 466 13.33 7.61 17.88
CA TYR A 466 12.73 8.59 16.98
C TYR A 466 11.74 9.50 17.72
N PHE A 467 10.90 8.91 18.58
CA PHE A 467 9.86 9.61 19.31
C PHE A 467 10.37 10.43 20.49
N SER A 468 11.13 9.79 21.36
CA SER A 468 11.32 10.27 22.72
C SER A 468 12.64 11.01 22.92
N SER A 469 13.61 10.87 22.02
CA SER A 469 14.97 11.42 22.27
C SER A 469 15.64 12.12 21.09
N GLU A 470 15.47 11.67 19.84
CA GLU A 470 16.36 12.10 18.77
C GLU A 470 15.73 13.00 17.70
N ILE A 471 14.46 12.80 17.36
CA ILE A 471 13.77 13.58 16.32
C ILE A 471 12.64 14.44 16.92
N LEU A 472 11.59 13.79 17.44
CA LEU A 472 10.35 14.48 17.80
C LEU A 472 10.46 15.26 19.12
N GLN A 473 11.01 14.63 20.16
CA GLN A 473 11.20 15.23 21.47
C GLN A 473 12.66 15.59 21.77
N ASN A 474 13.47 15.86 20.74
CA ASN A 474 14.90 16.18 20.94
C ASN A 474 15.07 17.41 21.85
N ASN A 475 15.35 17.14 23.13
CA ASN A 475 15.42 18.14 24.19
C ASN A 475 16.60 19.11 23.98
N ASN A 476 17.61 18.75 23.17
CA ASN A 476 18.76 19.61 22.88
C ASN A 476 18.37 20.87 22.08
N PHE A 477 17.22 20.83 21.40
CA PHE A 477 16.70 21.94 20.59
C PHE A 477 15.36 22.50 21.08
N LYS A 478 14.83 22.05 22.23
CA LYS A 478 13.70 22.72 22.89
C LYS A 478 14.13 24.15 23.25
N GLY A 479 13.57 25.14 22.55
CA GLY A 479 13.89 26.56 22.72
C GLY A 479 15.03 27.11 21.83
N ARG A 480 15.67 26.29 20.98
CA ARG A 480 16.62 26.77 19.95
C ARG A 480 15.95 26.72 18.57
N ASN A 481 15.85 27.85 17.88
CA ASN A 481 15.28 27.89 16.53
C ASN A 481 16.22 27.19 15.53
N LEU A 482 15.85 25.98 15.11
CA LEU A 482 16.44 25.30 13.95
C LEU A 482 15.78 25.87 12.68
N GLU A 483 16.47 26.77 11.99
CA GLU A 483 16.01 27.24 10.69
C GLU A 483 16.33 26.21 9.61
N ARG A 484 15.36 25.94 8.72
CA ARG A 484 15.50 24.97 7.64
C ARG A 484 15.12 25.61 6.32
N LYS A 485 15.98 25.43 5.31
CA LYS A 485 15.75 25.89 3.95
C LYS A 485 15.98 24.71 3.00
N VAL A 486 14.97 24.38 2.19
CA VAL A 486 15.04 23.31 1.19
C VAL A 486 15.25 23.93 -0.18
N GLY A 487 16.20 23.41 -0.95
CA GLY A 487 16.51 23.88 -2.30
C GLY A 487 17.63 23.08 -2.97
N ASN A 488 17.65 23.04 -4.30
CA ASN A 488 18.69 22.38 -5.11
C ASN A 488 18.99 20.93 -4.66
N ASN A 489 17.96 20.10 -4.54
CA ASN A 489 18.04 18.69 -4.09
C ASN A 489 18.74 18.52 -2.71
N SER A 490 18.67 19.56 -1.88
CA SER A 490 19.32 19.61 -0.58
C SER A 490 18.48 20.35 0.44
N MET A 491 18.84 20.19 1.71
CA MET A 491 18.30 20.96 2.81
C MET A 491 19.46 21.56 3.61
N ILE A 492 19.34 22.84 3.96
CA ILE A 492 20.26 23.55 4.84
C ILE A 492 19.57 23.74 6.18
N VAL A 493 20.19 23.20 7.22
CA VAL A 493 19.78 23.37 8.62
C VAL A 493 20.71 24.38 9.27
N SER A 494 20.17 25.41 9.91
CA SER A 494 20.95 26.47 10.57
C SER A 494 20.55 26.59 12.03
N TRP A 495 21.53 26.77 12.90
CA TRP A 495 21.31 26.92 14.34
C TRP A 495 22.39 27.76 14.98
N THR A 496 22.09 28.37 16.12
CA THR A 496 23.03 29.17 16.90
C THR A 496 23.48 28.40 18.13
N SER A 497 24.79 28.31 18.35
CA SER A 497 25.38 27.68 19.53
C SER A 497 26.07 28.73 20.42
N ASN A 498 25.77 28.74 21.72
CA ASN A 498 26.28 29.75 22.65
C ASN A 498 27.72 29.49 23.11
N THR A 499 28.07 28.21 23.23
CA THR A 499 29.38 27.74 23.75
C THR A 499 30.17 26.95 22.71
N GLY A 500 29.53 26.52 21.60
CA GLY A 500 30.04 25.43 20.78
C GLY A 500 29.92 24.08 21.49
N GLY A 501 30.40 23.02 20.84
CA GLY A 501 30.34 21.64 21.38
C GLY A 501 29.70 20.66 20.40
N VAL A 502 29.65 19.38 20.79
CA VAL A 502 28.95 18.36 20.01
C VAL A 502 27.44 18.58 20.14
N GLU A 503 26.75 18.71 19.01
CA GLU A 503 25.30 18.85 18.95
C GLU A 503 24.71 17.76 18.04
N GLN A 504 23.71 17.04 18.55
CA GLN A 504 23.00 15.99 17.83
C GLN A 504 21.79 16.56 17.10
N LEU A 505 21.91 16.71 15.78
CA LEU A 505 20.88 17.28 14.93
C LEU A 505 19.83 16.23 14.58
N PRO A 506 18.53 16.60 14.44
CA PRO A 506 17.47 15.68 14.05
C PRO A 506 17.50 15.39 12.54
N ILE A 507 18.65 14.91 12.04
CA ILE A 507 18.98 14.69 10.64
C ILE A 507 19.56 13.29 10.50
N ILE A 508 18.92 12.46 9.68
CA ILE A 508 19.29 11.06 9.48
C ILE A 508 20.28 10.95 8.32
N LYS A 509 21.42 10.29 8.56
CA LYS A 509 22.43 9.98 7.54
C LYS A 509 22.25 8.56 7.00
N TYR A 510 22.13 8.45 5.69
CA TYR A 510 22.26 7.18 4.97
C TYR A 510 23.65 7.12 4.30
N ALA A 511 24.02 5.95 3.76
CA ALA A 511 25.32 5.71 3.13
C ALA A 511 25.70 6.75 2.06
N HIS A 512 24.73 7.16 1.24
CA HIS A 512 24.91 8.14 0.17
C HIS A 512 24.45 9.57 0.53
N THR A 513 24.22 9.83 1.83
CA THR A 513 23.98 11.19 2.32
C THR A 513 25.30 11.96 2.37
N GLU A 514 25.37 13.07 1.62
CA GLU A 514 26.47 14.02 1.69
C GLU A 514 26.15 15.14 2.70
N LEU A 515 27.10 15.39 3.60
CA LEU A 515 27.00 16.38 4.66
C LEU A 515 28.08 17.46 4.48
N THR A 516 27.69 18.73 4.58
CA THR A 516 28.64 19.86 4.56
C THR A 516 28.36 20.77 5.75
N LEU A 517 29.29 20.79 6.70
CA LEU A 517 29.21 21.58 7.94
C LEU A 517 30.01 22.87 7.77
N ASN A 518 29.35 24.03 7.90
CA ASN A 518 29.99 25.35 7.81
C ASN A 518 30.86 25.50 6.56
N GLY A 519 30.34 25.04 5.41
CA GLY A 519 31.04 25.07 4.12
C GLY A 519 32.08 23.95 3.90
N LYS A 520 32.43 23.17 4.92
CA LYS A 520 33.37 22.05 4.81
C LYS A 520 32.65 20.72 4.66
N LYS A 521 32.92 20.00 3.57
CA LYS A 521 32.37 18.65 3.34
C LYS A 521 32.88 17.69 4.42
N LEU A 522 31.96 17.00 5.08
CA LEU A 522 32.29 15.92 6.01
C LEU A 522 32.64 14.65 5.20
N PRO A 523 33.50 13.76 5.74
CA PRO A 523 33.87 12.55 5.03
C PRO A 523 32.67 11.61 4.85
N ASN A 524 32.64 10.83 3.77
CA ASN A 524 31.50 9.95 3.46
C ASN A 524 31.29 8.86 4.53
N ASN A 525 32.38 8.40 5.16
CA ASN A 525 32.38 7.44 6.27
C ASN A 525 32.15 8.09 7.64
N TYR A 526 31.54 9.28 7.70
CA TYR A 526 31.19 9.93 8.97
C TYR A 526 30.38 8.99 9.87
N SER A 527 30.88 8.76 11.08
CA SER A 527 30.41 7.73 12.01
C SER A 527 29.93 8.27 13.36
N ASN A 528 29.94 9.59 13.58
CA ASN A 528 29.36 10.18 14.79
C ASN A 528 27.84 10.25 14.64
N LEU A 529 27.23 9.07 14.74
CA LEU A 529 25.81 8.81 14.52
C LEU A 529 25.20 8.21 15.79
N SER A 530 23.91 8.43 15.96
CA SER A 530 23.11 7.83 17.03
C SER A 530 22.60 6.43 16.67
N TYR A 531 21.80 5.81 17.54
CA TYR A 531 21.16 4.51 17.29
C TYR A 531 20.38 4.48 15.96
N ILE A 532 19.61 5.52 15.66
CA ILE A 532 18.82 5.64 14.41
C ILE A 532 19.52 6.45 13.30
N GLY A 533 20.84 6.62 13.39
CA GLY A 533 21.63 7.30 12.35
C GLY A 533 21.50 8.83 12.34
N THR A 534 21.11 9.47 13.45
CA THR A 534 21.09 10.94 13.52
C THR A 534 22.49 11.51 13.69
N VAL A 535 22.76 12.63 13.01
CA VAL A 535 24.12 13.19 12.91
C VAL A 535 24.46 14.05 14.13
N SER A 536 25.55 13.70 14.82
CA SER A 536 26.17 14.57 15.83
C SER A 536 27.33 15.33 15.23
N VAL A 537 27.34 16.67 15.30
CA VAL A 537 28.39 17.53 14.72
C VAL A 537 29.04 18.44 15.74
N GLN A 538 30.32 18.78 15.53
CA GLN A 538 31.01 19.78 16.34
C GLN A 538 30.59 21.19 15.92
N SER A 539 29.74 21.82 16.72
CA SER A 539 29.28 23.20 16.54
C SER A 539 30.33 24.20 17.02
N LYS A 540 30.43 25.33 16.31
CA LYS A 540 31.20 26.51 16.73
C LYS A 540 30.28 27.48 17.47
N LYS A 541 30.83 28.31 18.35
CA LYS A 541 30.08 29.44 18.92
C LYS A 541 29.59 30.36 17.79
N GLY A 542 28.32 30.75 17.83
CA GLY A 542 27.65 31.52 16.78
C GLY A 542 26.80 30.66 15.84
N VAL A 543 26.59 31.14 14.62
CA VAL A 543 25.73 30.49 13.63
C VAL A 543 26.47 29.34 12.95
N ASN A 544 25.84 28.17 12.95
CA ASN A 544 26.29 26.97 12.25
C ASN A 544 25.29 26.60 11.17
N THR A 545 25.78 25.97 10.12
CA THR A 545 24.98 25.46 9.01
C THR A 545 25.40 24.04 8.64
N LEU A 546 24.42 23.17 8.41
CA LEU A 546 24.60 21.83 7.89
C LEU A 546 23.78 21.70 6.61
N LYS A 547 24.46 21.56 5.47
CA LYS A 547 23.83 21.18 4.21
C LYS A 547 23.79 19.65 4.10
N VAL A 548 22.60 19.13 3.81
CA VAL A 548 22.28 17.70 3.68
C VAL A 548 21.77 17.46 2.27
N SER A 549 22.31 16.45 1.59
CA SER A 549 21.82 16.01 0.27
C SER A 549 22.04 14.52 0.08
N TYR A 550 21.34 13.91 -0.87
CA TYR A 550 21.52 12.50 -1.21
C TYR A 550 22.05 12.37 -2.64
N LYS A 551 23.21 11.73 -2.79
CA LYS A 551 23.85 11.53 -4.09
C LYS A 551 23.78 10.05 -4.47
N PRO A 552 22.78 9.64 -5.28
CA PRO A 552 22.63 8.23 -5.63
C PRO A 552 23.84 7.72 -6.42
N SER A 553 24.03 6.41 -6.36
CA SER A 553 25.02 5.69 -7.14
C SER A 553 24.80 5.86 -8.65
N LEU A 554 25.89 5.70 -9.42
CA LEU A 554 25.84 5.82 -10.87
C LEU A 554 24.89 4.79 -11.52
N TRP A 555 24.85 3.56 -10.99
CA TRP A 555 23.97 2.51 -11.53
C TRP A 555 22.49 2.85 -11.33
N PHE A 556 22.12 3.48 -10.21
CA PHE A 556 20.76 3.94 -9.97
C PHE A 556 20.39 5.05 -10.97
N VAL A 557 21.30 5.99 -11.22
CA VAL A 557 21.08 7.06 -12.20
C VAL A 557 20.90 6.50 -13.61
N ILE A 558 21.77 5.58 -14.05
CA ILE A 558 21.67 4.92 -15.37
C ILE A 558 20.35 4.15 -15.49
N GLY A 559 20.01 3.32 -14.49
CA GLY A 559 18.78 2.55 -14.53
C GLY A 559 17.51 3.41 -14.52
N SER A 560 17.54 4.56 -13.85
CA SER A 560 16.44 5.53 -13.88
C SER A 560 16.23 6.10 -15.28
N TRP A 561 17.32 6.41 -16.01
CA TRP A 561 17.21 6.82 -17.42
C TRP A 561 16.68 5.71 -18.32
N ILE A 562 17.13 4.46 -18.12
CA ILE A 562 16.61 3.29 -18.86
C ILE A 562 15.10 3.13 -18.62
N GLN A 563 14.64 3.28 -17.37
CA GLN A 563 13.21 3.26 -17.05
C GLN A 563 12.44 4.36 -17.79
N ILE A 564 12.91 5.62 -17.73
CA ILE A 564 12.24 6.75 -18.39
C ILE A 564 12.13 6.48 -19.89
N LEU A 565 13.23 6.11 -20.55
CA LEU A 565 13.25 5.79 -21.98
C LEU A 565 12.37 4.57 -22.31
N GLY A 566 12.36 3.55 -21.45
CA GLY A 566 11.51 2.38 -21.59
C GLY A 566 10.02 2.71 -21.53
N VAL A 567 9.61 3.51 -20.55
CA VAL A 567 8.22 3.99 -20.41
C VAL A 567 7.83 4.84 -21.62
N LEU A 568 8.69 5.79 -22.04
CA LEU A 568 8.44 6.61 -23.24
C LEU A 568 8.29 5.75 -24.49
N SER A 569 9.15 4.76 -24.68
CA SER A 569 9.09 3.82 -25.81
C SER A 569 7.75 3.06 -25.82
N ILE A 570 7.30 2.57 -24.65
CA ILE A 570 6.00 1.90 -24.52
C ILE A 570 4.86 2.83 -24.89
N VAL A 571 4.85 4.06 -24.38
CA VAL A 571 3.82 5.06 -24.67
C VAL A 571 3.80 5.41 -26.16
N LEU A 572 4.96 5.59 -26.79
CA LEU A 572 5.06 5.90 -28.23
C LEU A 572 4.60 4.74 -29.11
N ILE A 573 5.00 3.50 -28.80
CA ILE A 573 4.60 2.31 -29.56
C ILE A 573 3.09 2.07 -29.43
N THR A 574 2.55 2.14 -28.22
CA THR A 574 1.12 1.91 -27.97
C THR A 574 0.25 3.06 -28.50
N GLY A 575 0.68 4.31 -28.30
CA GLY A 575 0.02 5.51 -28.82
C GLY A 575 0.03 5.55 -30.35
N GLY A 576 1.20 5.30 -30.96
CA GLY A 576 1.35 5.19 -32.41
C GLY A 576 0.48 4.09 -33.00
N TYR A 577 0.40 2.92 -32.35
CA TYR A 577 -0.48 1.83 -32.77
C TYR A 577 -1.97 2.22 -32.74
N VAL A 578 -2.42 2.95 -31.71
CA VAL A 578 -3.81 3.42 -31.60
C VAL A 578 -4.12 4.46 -32.69
N ILE A 579 -3.19 5.36 -32.97
CA ILE A 579 -3.32 6.41 -34.00
C ILE A 579 -3.39 5.77 -35.38
N ILE A 580 -2.44 4.91 -35.75
CA ILE A 580 -2.41 4.22 -37.05
C ILE A 580 -3.69 3.40 -37.27
N ARG A 581 -4.20 2.74 -36.23
CA ARG A 581 -5.45 1.97 -36.33
C ARG A 581 -6.68 2.85 -36.52
N ARG A 582 -6.68 4.10 -36.03
CA ARG A 582 -7.76 5.07 -36.28
C ARG A 582 -7.72 5.65 -37.69
N PHE A 583 -6.55 5.76 -38.30
CA PHE A 583 -6.37 6.27 -39.67
C PHE A 583 -6.46 5.19 -40.77
N ARG A 584 -6.50 3.90 -40.40
CA ARG A 584 -6.74 2.77 -41.31
C ARG A 584 -8.22 2.31 -41.35
N VAL A 585 -9.17 3.19 -41.00
CA VAL A 585 -10.62 2.92 -41.12
C VAL A 585 -11.18 3.59 -42.35
#